data_AF-A0AA88XQW3-F1
#
_entry.id   AF-A0AA88XQW3-F1
#
_cell.length_a   1.000
_cell.length_b   1.000
_cell.length_c   1.000
_cell.angle_alpha   90.00
_cell.angle_beta   90.00
_cell.angle_gamma   90.00
#
_symmetry.space_group_name_H-M   'P 1'
#
loop_
_entity.id
_entity.type
_entity.pdbx_description
1 polymer ?
#
loop_
_entity_poly.entity_id
_entity_poly.type
_entity_poly.pdbx_seq_one_letter_code
_entity_poly.pdbx_strand_id
1 'polypeptide(L)'
;MELPEKKRRKGVPMFEHGEYGLPDGQKKPTFSESIQLYREERKFEKNEVRERRARWWNKITTCFKETFPMMSEPQANAGEKLPAKHSSATASLIEFDDTQLSPLERNRRETMLNYQYGKYPPFNIEPLPHERQRLARVMSAEDRARRQEWLKAQILHPSEPMGDPFMPYNPLRRLYRAPLDRLETFLRVRNGPDQARLLRQVTANILMAIGFTYFAFYWMKYNKSAPGRRKEHYGDFGFSERKVLRND
;
A
#
# COMPACT_ATOMS: atom_id res chain seq x y z
N MET A 1 -21.07 35.20 -15.74
CA MET A 1 -20.14 34.27 -15.06
C MET A 1 -19.44 33.47 -16.14
N GLU A 2 -18.29 33.96 -16.58
CA GLU A 2 -17.48 33.30 -17.60
C GLU A 2 -16.80 32.09 -16.97
N LEU A 3 -17.00 30.90 -17.56
CA LEU A 3 -16.33 29.68 -17.11
C LEU A 3 -14.84 29.77 -17.44
N PRO A 4 -13.92 29.39 -16.53
CA PRO A 4 -12.50 29.46 -16.81
C PRO A 4 -12.13 28.50 -17.95
N GLU A 5 -11.49 29.08 -18.96
CA GLU A 5 -10.97 28.40 -20.13
C GLU A 5 -10.04 27.25 -19.69
N LYS A 6 -10.50 26.00 -19.90
CA LYS A 6 -9.69 24.81 -19.63
C LYS A 6 -8.44 24.89 -20.52
N LYS A 7 -7.28 25.19 -19.92
CA LYS A 7 -5.97 24.99 -20.56
C LYS A 7 -5.92 23.58 -21.11
N ARG A 8 -6.11 23.44 -22.43
CA ARG A 8 -6.00 22.16 -23.13
C ARG A 8 -4.60 21.64 -22.86
N ARG A 9 -4.52 20.43 -22.30
CA ARG A 9 -3.28 19.69 -22.11
C ARG A 9 -2.60 19.61 -23.48
N LYS A 10 -1.44 20.28 -23.65
CA LYS A 10 -0.53 19.93 -24.74
C LYS A 10 0.05 18.57 -24.33
N GLY A 11 -0.56 17.50 -24.80
CA GLY A 11 -0.02 16.15 -24.61
C GLY A 11 1.36 16.11 -25.23
N VAL A 12 2.37 15.79 -24.44
CA VAL A 12 3.68 15.41 -24.97
C VAL A 12 3.48 14.04 -25.61
N PRO A 13 3.96 13.81 -26.86
CA PRO A 13 3.85 12.50 -27.48
C PRO A 13 4.59 11.50 -26.59
N MET A 14 3.84 10.57 -26.02
CA MET A 14 4.40 9.39 -25.37
C MET A 14 5.24 8.66 -26.42
N PHE A 15 6.43 8.23 -26.03
CA PHE A 15 7.27 7.32 -26.82
C PHE A 15 6.54 5.97 -26.96
N GLU A 16 5.55 5.92 -27.84
CA GLU A 16 5.14 4.69 -28.49
C GLU A 16 6.19 4.39 -29.55
N HIS A 17 6.72 3.17 -29.55
CA HIS A 17 7.57 2.65 -30.62
C HIS A 17 6.73 2.53 -31.90
N GLY A 18 6.51 3.66 -32.56
CA GLY A 18 5.72 3.80 -33.78
C GLY A 18 5.96 5.20 -34.34
N GLU A 19 6.39 5.26 -35.59
CA GLU A 19 6.78 6.47 -36.31
C GLU A 19 5.62 7.48 -36.38
N TYR A 20 5.58 8.45 -35.46
CA TYR A 20 4.76 9.64 -35.60
C TYR A 20 5.67 10.87 -35.77
N GLY A 21 5.61 11.47 -36.95
CA GLY A 21 6.36 12.69 -37.28
C GLY A 21 5.91 13.88 -36.42
N LEU A 22 6.81 14.37 -35.57
CA LEU A 22 7.36 15.73 -35.77
C LEU A 22 6.52 16.74 -36.58
N PRO A 23 5.60 17.57 -36.05
CA PRO A 23 5.10 18.71 -36.83
C PRO A 23 6.29 19.58 -37.31
N ASP A 24 6.26 19.97 -38.58
CA ASP A 24 7.39 20.59 -39.27
C ASP A 24 7.96 21.80 -38.52
N GLY A 25 9.27 21.78 -38.29
CA GLY A 25 10.04 22.91 -37.74
C GLY A 25 10.45 22.81 -36.27
N GLN A 26 10.04 21.78 -35.52
CA GLN A 26 10.54 21.58 -34.14
C GLN A 26 11.74 20.63 -34.09
N LYS A 27 12.86 21.12 -33.55
CA LYS A 27 14.04 20.29 -33.26
C LYS A 27 13.67 19.27 -32.19
N LYS A 28 14.02 18.00 -32.40
CA LYS A 28 13.86 16.95 -31.38
C LYS A 28 14.62 17.37 -30.12
N PRO A 29 14.00 17.31 -28.92
CA PRO A 29 14.71 17.65 -27.69
C PRO A 29 15.90 16.72 -27.54
N THR A 30 17.02 17.26 -27.05
CA THR A 30 18.17 16.43 -26.69
C THR A 30 17.80 15.47 -25.58
N PHE A 31 18.52 14.35 -25.44
CA PHE A 31 18.27 13.37 -24.37
C PHE A 31 18.25 14.04 -22.98
N SER A 32 19.13 15.01 -22.74
CA SER A 32 19.18 15.78 -21.50
C SER A 32 17.91 16.61 -21.24
N GLU A 33 17.36 17.26 -22.27
CA GLU A 33 16.12 18.04 -22.19
C GLU A 33 14.91 17.12 -21.99
N SER A 34 14.90 15.94 -22.62
CA SER A 34 13.83 14.94 -22.42
C SER A 34 13.76 14.44 -20.98
N ILE A 35 14.93 14.24 -20.32
CA ILE A 35 15.00 13.88 -18.91
C ILE A 35 14.50 15.01 -18.01
N GLN A 36 14.84 16.26 -18.33
CA GLN A 36 14.38 17.42 -17.56
C GLN A 36 12.86 17.57 -17.65
N LEU A 37 12.29 17.49 -18.86
CA LEU A 37 10.85 17.51 -19.10
C LEU A 37 10.13 16.42 -18.30
N TYR A 38 10.61 15.17 -18.36
CA TYR A 38 10.06 14.07 -17.57
C TYR A 38 10.09 14.34 -16.06
N ARG A 39 11.19 14.94 -15.56
CA ARG A 39 11.36 15.25 -14.14
C ARG A 39 10.40 16.36 -13.70
N GLU A 40 10.10 17.33 -14.56
CA GLU A 40 9.13 18.40 -14.32
C GLU A 40 7.69 17.90 -14.36
N GLU A 41 7.35 17.03 -15.31
CA GLU A 41 6.04 16.38 -15.39
C GLU A 41 5.73 15.58 -14.12
N ARG A 42 6.70 14.81 -13.61
CA ARG A 42 6.55 14.07 -12.36
C ARG A 42 6.37 14.98 -11.14
N LYS A 43 7.00 16.16 -11.13
CA LYS A 43 6.76 17.17 -10.08
C LYS A 43 5.35 17.76 -10.19
N PHE A 44 4.91 18.06 -11.42
CA PHE A 44 3.57 18.58 -11.69
C PHE A 44 2.48 17.58 -11.27
N GLU A 45 2.62 16.31 -11.65
CA GLU A 45 1.68 15.24 -11.31
C GLU A 45 1.56 15.06 -9.79
N LYS A 46 2.69 15.04 -9.07
CA LYS A 46 2.71 14.98 -7.59
C LYS A 46 1.98 16.16 -6.96
N ASN A 47 2.16 17.37 -7.50
CA ASN A 47 1.48 18.57 -7.01
C ASN A 47 -0.03 18.52 -7.32
N GLU A 48 -0.43 18.07 -8.50
CA GLU A 48 -1.85 17.92 -8.87
C GLU A 48 -2.55 16.88 -7.98
N VAL A 49 -1.91 15.73 -7.72
CA VAL A 49 -2.43 14.70 -6.80
C VAL A 49 -2.57 15.27 -5.38
N ARG A 50 -1.58 16.03 -4.90
CA ARG A 50 -1.62 16.70 -3.60
C ARG A 50 -2.77 17.70 -3.50
N GLU A 51 -2.98 18.52 -4.54
CA GLU A 51 -4.09 19.47 -4.58
C GLU A 51 -5.47 18.79 -4.66
N ARG A 52 -5.60 17.71 -5.44
CA ARG A 52 -6.85 16.93 -5.51
C ARG A 52 -7.17 16.32 -4.15
N ARG A 53 -6.16 15.78 -3.47
CA ARG A 53 -6.30 15.25 -2.11
C ARG A 53 -6.70 16.34 -1.12
N ALA A 54 -6.09 17.52 -1.20
CA ALA A 54 -6.46 18.66 -0.35
C ALA A 54 -7.90 19.14 -0.61
N ARG A 55 -8.32 19.24 -1.88
CA ARG A 55 -9.70 19.60 -2.25
C ARG A 55 -10.71 18.56 -1.76
N TRP A 56 -10.40 17.27 -1.92
CA TRP A 56 -11.24 16.18 -1.42
C TRP A 56 -11.34 16.20 0.11
N TRP A 57 -10.22 16.44 0.80
CA TRP A 57 -10.19 16.55 2.26
C TRP A 57 -11.01 17.73 2.76
N ASN A 58 -10.89 18.90 2.11
CA ASN A 58 -11.70 20.07 2.44
C ASN A 58 -13.19 19.81 2.23
N LYS A 59 -13.58 19.08 1.17
CA LYS A 59 -14.99 18.70 0.98
C LYS A 59 -15.49 17.78 2.08
N ILE A 60 -14.68 16.84 2.53
CA ILE A 60 -15.05 15.95 3.64
C ILE A 60 -15.21 16.74 4.93
N THR A 61 -14.27 17.63 5.24
CA THR A 61 -14.32 18.41 6.48
C THR A 61 -15.48 19.40 6.47
N THR A 62 -15.83 20.01 5.33
CA THR A 62 -17.03 20.86 5.23
C THR A 62 -18.31 20.04 5.38
N CYS A 63 -18.43 18.89 4.70
CA CYS A 63 -19.60 18.02 4.84
C CYS A 63 -19.77 17.54 6.29
N PHE A 64 -18.67 17.18 6.96
CA PHE A 64 -18.68 16.75 8.36
C PHE A 64 -19.09 17.87 9.32
N LYS A 65 -18.60 19.11 9.09
CA LYS A 65 -19.00 20.29 9.85
C LYS A 65 -20.49 20.61 9.68
N GLU A 66 -21.03 20.44 8.48
CA GLU A 66 -22.46 20.63 8.20
C GLU A 66 -23.35 19.56 8.87
N THR A 67 -22.88 18.31 8.95
CA THR A 67 -23.66 17.22 9.56
C THR A 67 -23.60 17.22 11.09
N PHE A 68 -22.52 17.73 11.68
CA PHE A 68 -22.31 17.69 13.14
C PHE A 68 -21.91 19.07 13.71
N PRO A 69 -22.85 20.04 13.77
CA PRO A 69 -22.55 21.40 14.23
C PRO A 69 -22.21 21.50 15.74
N MET A 70 -22.44 20.45 16.54
CA MET A 70 -22.13 20.43 17.98
C MET A 70 -20.74 19.91 18.34
N MET A 71 -19.96 19.39 17.38
CA MET A 71 -18.56 19.02 17.63
C MET A 71 -17.66 20.25 17.45
N SER A 72 -17.57 21.07 18.51
CA SER A 72 -16.62 22.18 18.58
C SER A 72 -15.18 21.69 18.39
N GLU A 73 -14.38 22.45 17.63
CA GLU A 73 -12.99 22.15 17.37
C GLU A 73 -12.23 21.90 18.70
N PRO A 74 -11.46 20.79 18.82
CA PRO A 74 -10.56 20.65 19.95
C PRO A 74 -9.56 21.80 19.90
N GLN A 75 -9.49 22.59 20.97
CA GLN A 75 -8.52 23.66 21.17
C GLN A 75 -7.13 23.10 20.83
N ALA A 76 -6.58 23.50 19.70
CA ALA A 76 -5.27 23.07 19.25
C ALA A 76 -4.23 23.71 20.18
N ASN A 77 -3.77 22.96 21.18
CA ASN A 77 -2.59 23.32 21.96
C ASN A 77 -1.41 23.48 21.00
N ALA A 78 -1.04 24.74 20.77
CA ALA A 78 0.11 25.11 19.97
C ALA A 78 1.38 24.70 20.72
N GLY A 79 2.17 23.82 20.09
CA GLY A 79 3.61 23.77 20.32
C GLY A 79 4.15 22.48 20.95
N GLU A 80 4.36 21.46 20.13
CA GLU A 80 5.50 20.57 20.33
C GLU A 80 6.11 20.21 18.97
N LYS A 81 7.14 20.96 18.58
CA LYS A 81 7.93 20.67 17.38
C LYS A 81 8.82 19.47 17.69
N LEU A 82 8.47 18.31 17.13
CA LEU A 82 9.37 17.15 17.11
C LEU A 82 10.67 17.53 16.39
N PRO A 83 11.85 17.23 16.95
CA PRO A 83 13.12 17.59 16.33
C PRO A 83 13.31 16.85 15.01
N ALA A 84 13.70 17.60 13.99
CA ALA A 84 14.01 17.09 12.66
C ALA A 84 15.11 16.03 12.76
N LYS A 85 14.76 14.79 12.43
CA LYS A 85 15.74 13.72 12.25
C LYS A 85 16.67 14.09 11.09
N HIS A 86 17.97 14.12 11.40
CA HIS A 86 19.05 14.29 10.44
C HIS A 86 18.94 13.27 9.30
N SER A 87 18.55 13.73 8.11
CA SER A 87 18.54 12.94 6.88
C SER A 87 19.57 13.51 5.91
N SER A 88 20.86 13.29 6.19
CA SER A 88 21.93 13.42 5.19
C SER A 88 23.22 12.80 5.75
N ALA A 89 23.37 11.49 5.62
CA ALA A 89 24.68 10.85 5.68
C ALA A 89 24.77 9.89 4.50
N THR A 90 25.36 10.41 3.43
CA THR A 90 25.98 9.62 2.37
C THR A 90 26.99 8.67 3.02
N ALA A 91 26.71 7.37 2.96
CA ALA A 91 27.60 6.31 3.44
C ALA A 91 28.81 6.18 2.51
N SER A 92 29.76 7.11 2.62
CA SER A 92 31.14 6.83 2.23
C SER A 92 31.71 5.86 3.27
N LEU A 93 32.15 4.69 2.83
CA LEU A 93 32.85 3.71 3.65
C LEU A 93 34.13 4.39 4.19
N ILE A 94 34.08 4.90 5.41
CA ILE A 94 35.26 5.42 6.11
C ILE A 94 36.10 4.18 6.43
N GLU A 95 37.14 3.95 5.63
CA GLU A 95 38.17 2.98 5.97
C GLU A 95 38.91 3.54 7.20
N PHE A 96 38.64 2.93 8.36
CA PHE A 96 39.16 3.38 9.64
C PHE A 96 40.62 2.91 9.75
N ASP A 97 41.56 3.83 9.88
CA ASP A 97 42.98 3.50 10.00
C ASP A 97 43.30 3.02 11.42
N ASP A 98 43.42 1.70 11.61
CA ASP A 98 43.55 1.04 12.91
C ASP A 98 44.87 1.36 13.63
N THR A 99 45.81 2.01 12.95
CA THR A 99 47.13 2.37 13.50
C THR A 99 47.08 3.45 14.59
N GLN A 100 45.99 4.22 14.66
CA GLN A 100 45.86 5.37 15.57
C GLN A 100 45.22 5.03 16.93
N LEU A 101 44.72 3.81 17.16
CA LEU A 101 44.10 3.44 18.44
C LEU A 101 45.11 3.02 19.50
N SER A 102 44.82 3.35 20.76
CA SER A 102 45.57 2.82 21.90
C SER A 102 45.40 1.30 22.02
N PRO A 103 46.38 0.55 22.59
CA PRO A 103 46.30 -0.91 22.70
C PRO A 103 45.05 -1.41 23.46
N LEU A 104 44.62 -0.66 24.48
CA LEU A 104 43.43 -0.96 25.27
C LEU A 104 42.14 -0.79 24.46
N GLU A 105 42.06 0.27 23.66
CA GLU A 105 40.91 0.51 22.78
C GLU A 105 40.85 -0.51 21.64
N ARG A 106 42.01 -0.94 21.13
CA ARG A 106 42.11 -2.02 20.14
C ARG A 106 41.56 -3.33 20.72
N ASN A 107 41.98 -3.74 21.91
CA ASN A 107 41.44 -4.93 22.59
C ASN A 107 39.93 -4.82 22.89
N ARG A 108 39.46 -3.65 23.34
CA ARG A 108 38.03 -3.42 23.64
C ARG A 108 37.17 -3.49 22.38
N ARG A 109 37.69 -3.00 21.25
CA ARG A 109 37.02 -3.08 19.95
C ARG A 109 37.01 -4.49 19.40
N GLU A 110 38.12 -5.23 19.51
CA GLU A 110 38.20 -6.64 19.13
C GLU A 110 37.20 -7.49 19.91
N THR A 111 37.09 -7.29 21.22
CA THR A 111 36.08 -7.99 22.03
C THR A 111 34.65 -7.64 21.60
N MET A 112 34.32 -6.36 21.40
CA MET A 112 33.00 -5.92 20.91
C MET A 112 32.64 -6.53 19.54
N LEU A 113 33.59 -6.54 18.60
CA LEU A 113 33.41 -7.16 17.28
C LEU A 113 33.18 -8.67 17.40
N ASN A 114 33.94 -9.34 18.28
CA ASN A 114 33.80 -10.77 18.55
C ASN A 114 32.45 -11.13 19.19
N TYR A 115 31.88 -10.25 20.02
CA TYR A 115 30.55 -10.45 20.63
C TYR A 115 29.40 -10.20 19.63
N GLN A 116 29.56 -9.24 18.71
CA GLN A 116 28.48 -8.82 17.82
C GLN A 116 28.39 -9.66 16.53
N TYR A 117 29.53 -10.17 16.02
CA TYR A 117 29.62 -10.87 14.73
C TYR A 117 30.30 -12.24 14.81
N GLY A 118 30.66 -12.70 16.01
CA GLY A 118 31.44 -13.92 16.24
C GLY A 118 32.95 -13.68 16.13
N LYS A 119 33.77 -14.69 16.45
CA LYS A 119 35.26 -14.65 16.48
C LYS A 119 35.91 -14.20 15.17
N TYR A 120 35.17 -14.17 14.06
CA TYR A 120 35.67 -13.86 12.74
C TYR A 120 34.89 -12.67 12.15
N PRO A 121 35.55 -11.79 11.38
CA PRO A 121 34.84 -10.71 10.70
C PRO A 121 33.75 -11.29 9.78
N PRO A 122 32.65 -10.55 9.55
CA PRO A 122 31.55 -11.00 8.70
C PRO A 122 32.10 -11.40 7.32
N PHE A 123 31.84 -12.65 6.95
CA PHE A 123 32.29 -13.20 5.68
C PHE A 123 31.32 -12.76 4.58
N ASN A 124 31.81 -12.02 3.58
CA ASN A 124 30.98 -11.61 2.45
C ASN A 124 30.35 -12.85 1.77
N ILE A 125 29.09 -12.74 1.36
CA ILE A 125 28.32 -13.78 0.65
C ILE A 125 29.12 -14.28 -0.56
N GLU A 126 29.83 -13.35 -1.20
CA GLU A 126 30.83 -13.57 -2.23
C GLU A 126 32.17 -12.96 -1.78
N PRO A 127 33.04 -13.73 -1.10
CA PRO A 127 34.33 -13.19 -0.65
C PRO A 127 35.28 -12.88 -1.84
N LEU A 128 35.01 -13.51 -3.00
CA LEU A 128 35.84 -13.47 -4.21
C LEU A 128 34.88 -13.55 -5.41
N PRO A 129 34.29 -12.43 -5.84
CA PRO A 129 33.31 -12.39 -6.93
C PRO A 129 33.93 -12.76 -8.29
N HIS A 130 35.26 -12.84 -8.40
CA HIS A 130 35.97 -13.11 -9.65
C HIS A 130 36.79 -14.40 -9.54
N GLU A 131 36.66 -15.29 -10.53
CA GLU A 131 37.36 -16.57 -10.59
C GLU A 131 38.89 -16.44 -10.47
N ARG A 132 39.45 -15.36 -11.03
CA ARG A 132 40.88 -15.05 -10.93
C ARG A 132 41.34 -14.83 -9.50
N GLN A 133 40.51 -14.26 -8.62
CA GLN A 133 40.89 -14.05 -7.23
C GLN A 133 40.87 -15.37 -6.43
N ARG A 134 40.04 -16.36 -6.85
CA ARG A 134 40.07 -17.74 -6.32
C ARG A 134 41.32 -18.51 -6.74
N LEU A 135 41.82 -18.25 -7.95
CA LEU A 135 42.99 -18.94 -8.51
C LEU A 135 44.32 -18.25 -8.15
N ALA A 136 44.34 -16.92 -8.03
CA ALA A 136 45.56 -16.12 -7.81
C ALA A 136 45.97 -15.96 -6.33
N ARG A 137 45.01 -16.00 -5.39
CA ARG A 137 45.30 -16.14 -3.95
C ARG A 137 44.87 -17.54 -3.53
N VAL A 138 45.83 -18.41 -3.22
CA VAL A 138 45.53 -19.74 -2.66
C VAL A 138 44.80 -19.53 -1.33
N MET A 139 43.50 -19.83 -1.32
CA MET A 139 42.68 -19.79 -0.11
C MET A 139 43.39 -20.57 1.01
N SER A 140 43.49 -20.03 2.23
CA SER A 140 44.07 -20.78 3.34
C SER A 140 43.21 -22.02 3.63
N ALA A 141 43.80 -23.06 4.22
CA ALA A 141 43.03 -24.22 4.70
C ALA A 141 41.91 -23.80 5.67
N GLU A 142 42.18 -22.79 6.49
CA GLU A 142 41.21 -22.21 7.41
C GLU A 142 40.04 -21.52 6.71
N ASP A 143 40.34 -20.74 5.66
CA ASP A 143 39.30 -20.02 4.91
C ASP A 143 38.37 -21.00 4.19
N ARG A 144 38.91 -22.12 3.68
CA ARG A 144 38.10 -23.18 3.05
C ARG A 144 37.12 -23.82 4.03
N ALA A 145 37.56 -24.11 5.25
CA ALA A 145 36.70 -24.65 6.30
C ALA A 145 35.56 -23.67 6.64
N ARG A 146 35.88 -22.39 6.82
CA ARG A 146 34.88 -21.33 7.06
C ARG A 146 33.87 -21.22 5.91
N ARG A 147 34.33 -21.33 4.66
CA ARG A 147 33.42 -21.32 3.51
C ARG A 147 32.49 -22.52 3.50
N GLN A 148 32.96 -23.69 3.91
CA GLN A 148 32.14 -24.89 4.02
C GLN A 148 31.04 -24.73 5.08
N GLU A 149 31.36 -24.14 6.24
CA GLU A 149 30.39 -23.81 7.29
C GLU A 149 29.36 -22.78 6.80
N TRP A 150 29.82 -21.72 6.14
CA TRP A 150 28.94 -20.71 5.56
C TRP A 150 27.97 -21.30 4.52
N LEU A 151 28.45 -22.18 3.64
CA LEU A 151 27.60 -22.85 2.64
C LEU A 151 26.57 -23.76 3.28
N LYS A 152 26.93 -24.47 4.36
CA LYS A 152 25.98 -25.28 5.14
C LYS A 152 24.91 -24.40 5.79
N ALA A 153 25.27 -23.22 6.28
CA ALA A 153 24.33 -22.26 6.88
C ALA A 153 23.36 -21.63 5.85
N GLN A 154 23.68 -21.67 4.55
CA GLN A 154 22.73 -21.25 3.50
C GLN A 154 21.66 -22.29 3.19
N ILE A 155 21.81 -23.53 3.68
CA ILE A 155 20.80 -24.57 3.51
C ILE A 155 19.65 -24.26 4.47
N LEU A 156 18.57 -23.76 3.91
CA LEU A 156 17.35 -23.44 4.65
C LEU A 156 16.73 -24.73 5.21
N HIS A 157 16.16 -24.65 6.42
CA HIS A 157 15.45 -25.80 6.99
C HIS A 157 14.19 -26.10 6.16
N PRO A 158 13.79 -27.37 5.97
CA PRO A 158 12.62 -27.72 5.16
C PRO A 158 11.29 -27.08 5.61
N SER A 159 11.22 -26.60 6.86
CA SER A 159 10.05 -25.87 7.39
C SER A 159 10.00 -24.38 7.02
N GLU A 160 11.04 -23.87 6.36
CA GLU A 160 11.15 -22.52 5.85
C GLU A 160 11.22 -22.61 4.32
N PRO A 161 10.62 -21.70 3.53
CA PRO A 161 9.87 -20.51 3.89
C PRO A 161 8.45 -20.86 4.36
N MET A 162 8.04 -20.32 5.51
CA MET A 162 6.62 -20.28 5.87
C MET A 162 5.94 -19.32 4.89
N GLY A 163 5.34 -19.85 3.83
CA GLY A 163 4.50 -19.07 2.91
C GLY A 163 3.50 -18.25 3.75
N ASP A 164 3.35 -16.97 3.39
CA ASP A 164 2.61 -15.88 4.06
C ASP A 164 1.96 -16.28 5.39
N PRO A 165 2.27 -15.61 6.53
CA PRO A 165 1.61 -15.91 7.79
C PRO A 165 0.11 -15.86 7.55
N PHE A 166 -0.51 -17.04 7.55
CA PHE A 166 -1.95 -17.22 7.51
C PHE A 166 -2.46 -16.41 8.69
N MET A 167 -2.79 -15.13 8.51
CA MET A 167 -3.47 -14.36 9.53
C MET A 167 -4.75 -15.15 9.76
N PRO A 168 -4.84 -15.88 10.89
CA PRO A 168 -5.93 -16.80 11.06
C PRO A 168 -7.18 -15.93 11.12
N TYR A 169 -8.05 -16.04 10.11
CA TYR A 169 -9.31 -15.30 10.16
C TYR A 169 -10.00 -15.62 11.50
N ASN A 170 -10.57 -14.60 12.14
CA ASN A 170 -11.35 -14.74 13.36
C ASN A 170 -12.35 -15.92 13.21
N PRO A 171 -12.62 -16.71 14.26
CA PRO A 171 -13.45 -17.91 14.17
C PRO A 171 -14.85 -17.61 13.60
N LEU A 172 -15.46 -16.48 13.98
CA LEU A 172 -16.72 -16.00 13.40
C LEU A 172 -16.62 -15.77 11.90
N ARG A 173 -15.48 -15.22 11.45
CA ARG A 173 -15.20 -15.00 10.02
C ARG A 173 -15.01 -16.30 9.27
N ARG A 174 -14.45 -17.33 9.91
CA ARG A 174 -14.39 -18.68 9.32
C ARG A 174 -15.77 -19.30 9.20
N LEU A 175 -16.61 -19.14 10.24
CA LEU A 175 -17.93 -19.75 10.28
C LEU A 175 -18.84 -19.28 9.13
N TYR A 176 -19.00 -17.97 8.94
CA TYR A 176 -19.87 -17.47 7.86
C TYR A 176 -19.25 -17.62 6.47
N ARG A 177 -17.92 -17.76 6.36
CA ARG A 177 -17.22 -17.94 5.08
C ARG A 177 -17.17 -19.39 4.62
N ALA A 178 -17.12 -20.35 5.56
CA ALA A 178 -17.06 -21.78 5.31
C ALA A 178 -18.07 -22.31 4.26
N PRO A 179 -19.37 -21.95 4.28
CA PRO A 179 -20.31 -22.45 3.27
C PRO A 179 -19.98 -21.93 1.87
N LEU A 180 -19.55 -20.67 1.76
CA LEU A 180 -19.18 -20.04 0.49
C LEU A 180 -17.86 -20.58 -0.05
N ASP A 181 -16.89 -20.87 0.82
CA ASP A 181 -15.63 -21.49 0.42
C ASP A 181 -15.87 -22.93 -0.09
N ARG A 182 -16.77 -23.70 0.55
CA ARG A 182 -17.19 -25.02 0.05
C ARG A 182 -17.86 -24.94 -1.33
N LEU A 183 -18.74 -23.97 -1.52
CA LEU A 183 -19.38 -23.70 -2.81
C LEU A 183 -18.33 -23.34 -3.88
N GLU A 184 -17.34 -22.51 -3.55
CA GLU A 184 -16.24 -22.21 -4.46
C GLU A 184 -15.43 -23.46 -4.82
N THR A 185 -15.08 -24.30 -3.84
CA THR A 185 -14.34 -25.55 -4.13
C THR A 185 -15.11 -26.50 -5.04
N PHE A 186 -16.43 -26.59 -4.88
CA PHE A 186 -17.28 -27.40 -5.74
C PHE A 186 -17.35 -26.82 -7.17
N LEU A 187 -17.53 -25.51 -7.29
CA LEU A 187 -17.60 -24.83 -8.59
C LEU A 187 -16.27 -24.82 -9.34
N ARG A 188 -15.13 -24.81 -8.62
CA ARG A 188 -13.79 -24.84 -9.23
C ARG A 188 -13.57 -26.04 -10.14
N VAL A 189 -14.14 -27.21 -9.79
CA VAL A 189 -13.98 -28.44 -10.58
C VAL A 189 -14.56 -28.28 -11.99
N ARG A 190 -15.63 -27.50 -12.14
CA ARG A 190 -16.35 -27.35 -13.41
C ARG A 190 -16.04 -26.06 -14.15
N ASN A 191 -15.90 -24.94 -13.43
CA ASN A 191 -15.92 -23.59 -14.01
C ASN A 191 -14.53 -22.92 -14.02
N GLY A 192 -13.52 -23.56 -13.43
CA GLY A 192 -12.20 -22.97 -13.25
C GLY A 192 -12.13 -21.96 -12.08
N PRO A 193 -10.92 -21.50 -11.74
CA PRO A 193 -10.68 -20.72 -10.54
C PRO A 193 -11.32 -19.32 -10.57
N ASP A 194 -11.28 -18.63 -11.71
CA ASP A 194 -11.75 -17.25 -11.80
C ASP A 194 -13.28 -17.14 -11.76
N GLN A 195 -13.97 -18.01 -12.49
CA GLN A 195 -15.43 -18.05 -12.49
C GLN A 195 -15.98 -18.49 -11.12
N ALA A 196 -15.33 -19.45 -10.47
CA ALA A 196 -15.73 -19.88 -9.13
C ALA A 196 -15.61 -18.75 -8.10
N ARG A 197 -14.55 -17.92 -8.18
CA ARG A 197 -14.40 -16.74 -7.32
C ARG A 197 -15.49 -15.70 -7.56
N LEU A 198 -15.79 -15.41 -8.83
CA LEU A 198 -16.84 -14.46 -9.20
C LEU A 198 -18.20 -14.94 -8.70
N LEU A 199 -18.54 -16.21 -8.92
CA LEU A 199 -19.78 -16.82 -8.45
C LEU A 199 -19.89 -16.78 -6.92
N ARG A 200 -18.80 -17.06 -6.19
CA ARG A 200 -18.79 -16.92 -4.72
C ARG A 200 -19.15 -15.49 -4.30
N GLN A 201 -18.56 -14.49 -4.95
CA GLN A 201 -18.79 -13.08 -4.61
C GLN A 201 -20.21 -12.62 -4.95
N VAL A 202 -20.72 -12.99 -6.13
CA VAL A 202 -22.10 -12.68 -6.54
C VAL A 202 -23.10 -13.35 -5.60
N THR A 203 -22.89 -14.63 -5.26
CA THR A 203 -23.77 -15.38 -4.35
C THR A 203 -23.80 -14.73 -2.97
N ALA A 204 -22.64 -14.32 -2.43
CA ALA A 204 -22.56 -13.62 -1.14
C ALA A 204 -23.33 -12.29 -1.15
N ASN A 205 -23.17 -11.51 -2.21
CA ASN A 205 -23.85 -10.22 -2.35
C ASN A 205 -25.37 -10.38 -2.49
N ILE A 206 -25.83 -11.39 -3.24
CA ILE A 206 -27.26 -11.69 -3.40
C ILE A 206 -27.88 -12.11 -2.06
N LEU A 207 -27.22 -13.01 -1.31
CA LEU A 207 -27.70 -13.44 0.00
C LEU A 207 -27.81 -12.27 0.99
N MET A 208 -26.81 -11.39 1.01
CA MET A 208 -26.83 -10.17 1.82
C MET A 208 -27.95 -9.22 1.39
N ALA A 209 -28.14 -9.00 0.09
CA ALA A 209 -29.19 -8.13 -0.45
C ALA A 209 -30.60 -8.63 -0.11
N ILE A 210 -30.82 -9.94 -0.27
CA ILE A 210 -32.07 -10.61 0.08
C ILE A 210 -32.33 -10.49 1.59
N GLY A 211 -31.34 -10.85 2.42
CA GLY A 211 -31.45 -10.78 3.87
C GLY A 211 -31.75 -9.35 4.36
N PHE A 212 -31.06 -8.36 3.81
CA PHE A 212 -31.29 -6.95 4.14
C PHE A 212 -32.68 -6.48 3.70
N THR A 213 -33.15 -6.89 2.53
CA THR A 213 -34.47 -6.51 2.01
C THR A 213 -35.58 -7.09 2.88
N TYR A 214 -35.50 -8.38 3.25
CA TYR A 214 -36.46 -8.99 4.16
C TYR A 214 -36.41 -8.36 5.55
N PHE A 215 -35.22 -8.08 6.07
CA PHE A 215 -35.05 -7.40 7.35
C PHE A 215 -35.69 -6.01 7.34
N ALA A 216 -35.39 -5.19 6.32
CA ALA A 216 -35.95 -3.86 6.16
C ALA A 216 -37.49 -3.90 6.00
N PHE A 217 -37.99 -4.82 5.17
CA PHE A 217 -39.43 -5.02 4.99
C PHE A 217 -40.12 -5.40 6.30
N TYR A 218 -39.58 -6.38 7.04
CA TYR A 218 -40.13 -6.81 8.32
C TYR A 218 -40.11 -5.69 9.35
N TRP A 219 -38.98 -4.98 9.45
CA TRP A 219 -38.82 -3.85 10.35
C TRP A 219 -39.84 -2.74 10.04
N MET A 220 -39.98 -2.33 8.78
CA MET A 220 -40.99 -1.34 8.38
C MET A 220 -42.43 -1.82 8.62
N LYS A 221 -42.70 -3.12 8.44
CA LYS A 221 -44.03 -3.69 8.59
C LYS A 221 -44.51 -3.66 10.04
N TYR A 222 -43.65 -4.04 10.99
CA TYR A 222 -44.03 -4.27 12.39
C TYR A 222 -43.55 -3.18 13.34
N ASN A 223 -42.61 -2.32 12.92
CA ASN A 223 -42.18 -1.16 13.70
C ASN A 223 -42.98 0.10 13.33
N LYS A 224 -44.28 -0.08 13.04
CA LYS A 224 -45.24 1.02 12.91
C LYS A 224 -45.70 1.38 14.33
N SER A 225 -45.17 2.48 14.86
CA SER A 225 -45.43 3.10 16.18
C SER A 225 -46.39 2.38 17.14
N ALA A 226 -45.85 1.94 18.27
CA ALA A 226 -46.64 1.53 19.43
C ALA A 226 -47.60 2.64 19.90
N PRO A 227 -48.83 2.33 20.33
CA PRO A 227 -49.73 3.32 20.90
C PRO A 227 -49.12 3.87 22.20
N GLY A 228 -48.80 5.17 22.22
CA GLY A 228 -48.29 5.87 23.41
C GLY A 228 -47.02 6.70 23.21
N ARG A 229 -46.31 6.59 22.07
CA ARG A 229 -45.22 7.54 21.75
C ARG A 229 -45.83 8.84 21.21
N ARG A 230 -45.55 9.97 21.88
CA ARG A 230 -45.97 11.30 21.42
C ARG A 230 -45.60 11.48 19.95
N LYS A 231 -46.54 12.02 19.17
CA LYS A 231 -46.36 12.36 17.76
C LYS A 231 -45.40 13.55 17.63
N GLU A 232 -44.13 13.36 17.93
CA GLU A 232 -43.10 14.29 17.47
C GLU A 232 -42.96 14.07 15.97
N HIS A 233 -43.43 15.06 15.20
CA HIS A 233 -43.41 15.18 13.74
C HIS A 233 -42.68 14.04 13.02
N TYR A 234 -43.41 12.95 12.75
CA TYR A 234 -42.92 11.94 11.84
C TYR A 234 -42.84 12.60 10.46
N GLY A 235 -41.65 12.59 9.87
CA GLY A 235 -41.54 12.50 8.42
C GLY A 235 -42.21 11.20 8.02
N ASP A 236 -43.53 11.22 7.94
CA ASP A 236 -44.31 10.14 7.35
C ASP A 236 -43.68 9.87 6.00
N PHE A 237 -43.34 8.61 5.72
CA PHE A 237 -43.19 8.13 4.35
C PHE A 237 -44.57 8.18 3.68
N GLY A 238 -45.16 9.37 3.62
CA GLY A 238 -46.32 9.69 2.83
C GLY A 238 -45.87 9.54 1.40
N PHE A 239 -46.30 8.46 0.77
CA PHE A 239 -46.22 8.35 -0.68
C PHE A 239 -46.93 9.60 -1.20
N SER A 240 -46.24 10.44 -1.97
CA SER A 240 -46.89 11.58 -2.62
C SER A 240 -48.09 11.03 -3.37
N GLU A 241 -49.28 11.56 -3.09
CA GLU A 241 -50.51 11.09 -3.73
C GLU A 241 -50.27 10.96 -5.23
N ARG A 242 -50.58 9.77 -5.79
CA ARG A 242 -50.48 9.59 -7.22
C ARG A 242 -51.40 10.63 -7.87
N LYS A 243 -50.86 11.41 -8.79
CA LYS A 243 -51.67 12.29 -9.63
C LYS A 243 -52.62 11.40 -10.44
N VAL A 244 -53.89 11.39 -10.08
CA VAL A 244 -54.94 10.73 -10.85
C VAL A 244 -55.10 11.52 -12.15
N LEU A 245 -54.82 10.90 -13.29
CA LEU A 245 -55.10 11.51 -14.58
C LEU A 245 -56.60 11.41 -14.85
N ARG A 246 -57.15 12.36 -15.60
CA ARG A 246 -58.60 12.55 -15.78
C ARG A 246 -59.36 11.33 -16.35
N ASN A 247 -58.64 10.32 -16.83
CA ASN A 247 -59.17 9.13 -17.51
C ASN A 247 -58.73 7.80 -16.85
N ASP A 248 -58.16 7.84 -15.64
CA ASP A 248 -57.80 6.64 -14.85
C ASP A 248 -58.92 6.22 -13.88
#